data_AF-A0A9N9D5K7-F1
#
_entry.id   AF-A0A9N9D5K7-F1
#
_cell.length_a   1.000
_cell.length_b   1.000
_cell.length_c   1.000
_cell.angle_alpha   90.00
_cell.angle_beta   90.00
_cell.angle_gamma   90.00
#
_symmetry.space_group_name_H-M   'P 1'
#
loop_
_entity.id
_entity.type
_entity.pdbx_description
1 polymer ?
#
loop_
_entity_poly.entity_id
_entity_poly.type
_entity_poly.pdbx_seq_one_letter_code
_entity_poly.pdbx_strand_id
1 'polypeptide(L)'
;MGLIGFVPEYIISSLSAIAIMGDSPYDLCEKIIWFFRCFGCPFDGLFYSFNVKGGKKSCCLYWLSANYFKLENNEGTYRHPKYRPFGFYAMKLKNKEDIKEYVKQCTARLPVLERFSLLITSYYIIVGVKEGISMIKGTVVCKDWAYLPLLFSWTLFSIWKRGIYGFQVVKDPKEIFKKNIEIIVNDNPINKSFRLTITVLISILVPWVTVVIVYLTPPVGYFCRSKYVTIICSIWSFNSALAFFYHIKGESDLIMSEESDSEFVSEEIEESGPEKTEIVTEESDPEKTEVESEKREPAKTEKRDPEKTGKFKGIRKFAKKFKRMRCLHIWFSMSGLIVTILVLFLGIFTGYNTLWVDLFGDACDLSSVGCY
;
A
#
# COMPACT_ATOMS: atom_id res chain seq x y z
N MET A 1 -17.38 30.95 -23.53
CA MET A 1 -16.52 30.87 -22.34
C MET A 1 -16.55 29.41 -21.90
N GLY A 2 -15.90 28.48 -22.60
CA GLY A 2 -14.47 28.17 -22.58
C GLY A 2 -14.37 26.70 -22.14
N LEU A 3 -13.79 25.82 -22.97
CA LEU A 3 -13.79 24.34 -22.86
C LEU A 3 -13.17 23.74 -21.56
N ILE A 4 -12.86 24.56 -20.56
CA ILE A 4 -12.38 24.18 -19.22
C ILE A 4 -13.55 23.99 -18.22
N GLY A 5 -14.78 24.36 -18.60
CA GLY A 5 -15.95 24.42 -17.69
C GLY A 5 -16.63 23.11 -17.30
N PHE A 6 -16.09 21.93 -17.66
CA PHE A 6 -16.78 20.65 -17.40
C PHE A 6 -16.34 19.92 -16.13
N VAL A 7 -15.16 20.24 -15.59
CA VAL A 7 -14.69 19.69 -14.31
C VAL A 7 -14.66 20.82 -13.30
N PRO A 8 -15.59 20.85 -12.34
CA PRO A 8 -15.59 21.87 -11.31
C PRO A 8 -14.24 21.98 -10.61
N GLU A 9 -13.75 23.20 -10.40
CA GLU A 9 -12.42 23.49 -9.83
C GLU A 9 -12.17 22.76 -8.49
N TYR A 10 -13.24 22.49 -7.74
CA TYR A 10 -13.20 21.75 -6.49
C TYR A 10 -12.84 20.26 -6.67
N ILE A 11 -13.12 19.65 -7.83
CA ILE A 11 -12.75 18.26 -8.15
C ILE A 11 -11.24 18.17 -8.35
N ILE A 12 -10.69 19.04 -9.21
CA ILE A 12 -9.25 19.10 -9.49
C ILE A 12 -8.48 19.40 -8.20
N SER A 13 -9.01 20.34 -7.41
CA SER A 13 -8.41 20.71 -6.13
C SER A 13 -8.43 19.55 -5.13
N SER A 14 -9.53 18.79 -5.02
CA SER A 14 -9.62 17.67 -4.09
C SER A 14 -8.78 16.45 -4.52
N LEU A 15 -8.67 16.19 -5.82
CA LEU A 15 -7.78 15.15 -6.36
C LEU A 15 -6.30 15.48 -6.15
N SER A 16 -5.95 16.77 -6.15
CA SER A 16 -4.59 17.22 -5.85
C SER A 16 -4.12 16.78 -4.46
N ALA A 17 -4.99 16.80 -3.45
CA ALA A 17 -4.62 16.28 -2.12
C ALA A 17 -4.24 14.80 -2.13
N ILE A 18 -4.93 14.01 -2.95
CA ILE A 18 -4.65 12.58 -3.09
C ILE A 18 -3.38 12.37 -3.87
N ALA A 19 -3.14 13.15 -4.93
CA ALA A 19 -1.89 13.12 -5.67
C ALA A 19 -0.71 13.38 -4.74
N ILE A 20 -0.86 14.35 -3.84
CA ILE A 20 0.16 14.68 -2.86
C ILE A 20 0.28 13.60 -1.78
N MET A 21 -0.78 12.88 -1.39
CA MET A 21 -0.66 11.74 -0.47
C MET A 21 -0.02 10.52 -1.13
N GLY A 22 -0.32 10.28 -2.40
CA GLY A 22 0.20 9.21 -3.26
C GLY A 22 1.56 9.54 -3.89
N ASP A 23 2.29 10.49 -3.31
CA ASP A 23 3.63 10.84 -3.76
C ASP A 23 4.63 9.75 -3.35
N SER A 24 5.31 9.15 -4.33
CA SER A 24 6.34 8.13 -4.16
C SER A 24 7.67 8.61 -4.76
N PRO A 25 8.82 8.10 -4.31
CA PRO A 25 10.13 8.53 -4.81
C PRO A 25 10.54 7.89 -6.14
N TYR A 26 9.68 7.04 -6.71
CA TYR A 26 9.99 6.20 -7.87
C TYR A 26 9.70 6.91 -9.20
N ASP A 27 9.77 6.14 -10.29
CA ASP A 27 9.44 6.60 -11.64
C ASP A 27 7.95 6.97 -11.78
N LEU A 28 7.58 7.49 -12.95
CA LEU A 28 6.21 7.97 -13.19
C LEU A 28 5.18 6.84 -13.12
N CYS A 29 5.52 5.66 -13.63
CA CYS A 29 4.62 4.51 -13.65
C CYS A 29 4.31 4.01 -12.24
N GLU A 30 5.33 3.81 -11.39
CA GLU A 30 5.14 3.40 -10.01
C GLU A 30 4.43 4.47 -9.17
N LYS A 31 4.68 5.76 -9.45
CA LYS A 31 3.93 6.87 -8.86
C LYS A 31 2.44 6.78 -9.16
N ILE A 32 2.08 6.55 -10.42
CA ILE A 32 0.67 6.43 -10.82
C ILE A 32 0.02 5.20 -10.16
N ILE A 33 0.72 4.07 -10.11
CA ILE A 33 0.24 2.86 -9.43
C ILE A 33 0.01 3.13 -7.94
N TRP A 34 0.96 3.80 -7.29
CA TRP A 34 0.88 4.17 -5.88
C TRP A 34 -0.24 5.18 -5.60
N PHE A 35 -0.44 6.15 -6.49
CA PHE A 35 -1.56 7.08 -6.46
C PHE A 35 -2.89 6.33 -6.50
N PHE A 36 -3.11 5.45 -7.48
CA PHE A 36 -4.33 4.66 -7.58
C PHE A 36 -4.53 3.76 -6.35
N ARG A 37 -3.46 3.20 -5.82
CA ARG A 37 -3.52 2.41 -4.58
C ARG A 37 -4.01 3.24 -3.40
N CYS A 38 -3.45 4.43 -3.17
CA CYS A 38 -3.92 5.34 -2.11
C CYS A 38 -5.36 5.81 -2.34
N PHE A 39 -5.77 5.96 -3.61
CA PHE A 39 -7.12 6.36 -3.95
C PHE A 39 -8.14 5.24 -3.79
N GLY A 40 -7.77 3.98 -4.05
CA GLY A 40 -8.59 2.80 -3.82
C GLY A 40 -8.64 2.37 -2.36
N CYS A 41 -7.61 2.73 -1.58
CA CYS A 41 -7.47 2.41 -0.16
C CYS A 41 -7.00 3.66 0.62
N PRO A 42 -7.94 4.46 1.18
CA PRO A 42 -7.62 5.64 1.98
C PRO A 42 -6.68 5.33 3.15
N PHE A 43 -6.80 4.14 3.73
CA PHE A 43 -5.92 3.68 4.79
C PHE A 43 -4.45 3.72 4.40
N ASP A 44 -4.06 3.36 3.18
CA ASP A 44 -2.64 3.30 2.79
C ASP A 44 -1.98 4.69 2.82
N GLY A 45 -2.65 5.68 2.24
CA GLY A 45 -2.18 7.07 2.22
C GLY A 45 -2.16 7.70 3.63
N LEU A 46 -3.21 7.42 4.42
CA LEU A 46 -3.29 7.85 5.82
C LEU A 46 -2.24 7.13 6.67
N PHE A 47 -1.98 5.86 6.44
CA PHE A 47 -0.99 5.08 7.17
C PHE A 47 0.40 5.65 6.96
N TYR A 48 0.78 5.91 5.71
CA TYR A 48 2.04 6.55 5.39
C TYR A 48 2.15 7.92 6.10
N SER A 49 1.13 8.77 5.97
CA SER A 49 1.13 10.10 6.56
C SER A 49 1.17 10.06 8.10
N PHE A 50 0.34 9.24 8.75
CA PHE A 50 0.18 9.23 10.21
C PHE A 50 1.18 8.37 10.97
N ASN A 51 1.55 7.21 10.44
CA ASN A 51 2.33 6.22 11.18
C ASN A 51 3.81 6.21 10.82
N VAL A 52 4.13 6.71 9.62
CA VAL A 52 5.49 6.74 9.07
C VAL A 52 6.05 8.16 9.04
N LYS A 53 5.27 9.15 8.56
CA LYS A 53 5.73 10.52 8.27
C LYS A 53 5.87 11.43 9.51
N GLY A 54 6.56 10.96 10.54
CA GLY A 54 6.86 11.71 11.79
C GLY A 54 8.27 12.33 11.85
N GLY A 55 9.15 12.03 10.90
CA GLY A 55 10.50 12.58 10.80
C GLY A 55 11.23 12.13 9.54
N LYS A 56 12.22 12.91 9.07
CA LYS A 56 12.95 12.68 7.80
C LYS A 56 13.40 11.22 7.61
N LYS A 57 13.94 10.63 8.69
CA LYS A 57 14.46 9.26 8.70
C LYS A 57 13.38 8.24 8.38
N SER A 58 12.27 8.24 9.12
CA SER A 58 11.18 7.30 8.91
C SER A 58 10.53 7.46 7.54
N CYS A 59 10.43 8.68 7.00
CA CYS A 59 9.90 8.92 5.66
C CYS A 59 10.75 8.26 4.57
N CYS A 60 12.07 8.40 4.67
CA CYS A 60 13.03 7.85 3.71
C CYS A 60 13.11 6.33 3.82
N LEU A 61 13.29 5.81 5.04
CA LEU A 61 13.51 4.38 5.28
C LEU A 61 12.27 3.51 5.01
N TYR A 62 11.08 4.10 4.97
CA TYR A 62 9.85 3.36 4.68
C TYR A 62 9.86 2.67 3.32
N TRP A 63 10.49 3.33 2.34
CA TRP A 63 10.58 2.90 0.95
C TRP A 63 11.58 1.76 0.70
N LEU A 64 12.29 1.31 1.74
CA LEU A 64 13.23 0.20 1.68
C LEU A 64 12.54 -1.12 2.04
N SER A 65 12.97 -2.21 1.39
CA SER A 65 12.51 -3.57 1.71
C SER A 65 13.07 -4.04 3.06
N ALA A 66 12.52 -5.11 3.61
CA ALA A 66 12.97 -5.68 4.89
C ALA A 66 14.46 -6.10 4.89
N ASN A 67 15.03 -6.37 3.71
CA ASN A 67 16.41 -6.84 3.56
C ASN A 67 17.46 -5.78 3.92
N TYR A 68 17.11 -4.49 3.84
CA TYR A 68 18.00 -3.38 4.23
C TYR A 68 18.17 -3.25 5.75
N PHE A 69 17.39 -3.99 6.52
CA PHE A 69 17.39 -3.92 7.98
C PHE A 69 18.03 -5.17 8.58
N LYS A 70 18.79 -4.96 9.66
CA LYS A 70 19.28 -6.02 10.53
C LYS A 70 18.79 -5.80 11.95
N LEU A 71 18.26 -6.87 12.51
CA LEU A 71 17.71 -6.90 13.84
C LEU A 71 18.77 -7.39 14.80
N GLU A 72 19.10 -6.56 15.77
CA GLU A 72 20.03 -6.90 16.83
C GLU A 72 19.26 -7.47 18.03
N ASN A 73 19.62 -8.69 18.40
CA ASN A 73 19.12 -9.32 19.62
C ASN A 73 19.92 -8.84 20.85
N ASN A 74 19.41 -9.07 22.05
CA ASN A 74 20.09 -8.73 23.31
C ASN A 74 21.47 -9.39 23.47
N GLU A 75 21.76 -10.43 22.69
CA GLU A 75 23.03 -11.17 22.65
C GLU A 75 24.03 -10.62 21.61
N GLY A 76 23.72 -9.50 20.94
CA GLY A 76 24.58 -8.92 19.90
C GLY A 76 24.60 -9.67 18.58
N THR A 77 23.72 -10.66 18.41
CA THR A 77 23.54 -11.39 17.14
C THR A 77 22.62 -10.63 16.19
N TYR A 78 22.94 -10.69 14.89
CA TYR A 78 22.18 -10.02 13.84
C TYR A 78 21.39 -10.99 12.98
N ARG A 79 20.11 -10.69 12.75
CA ARG A 79 19.25 -11.44 11.81
C ARG A 79 18.45 -10.49 10.93
N HIS A 80 18.06 -10.94 9.74
CA HIS A 80 17.14 -10.16 8.90
C HIS A 80 15.71 -10.23 9.47
N PRO A 81 15.00 -9.10 9.59
CA PRO A 81 13.62 -9.10 10.04
C PRO A 81 12.72 -9.69 8.95
N LYS A 82 11.72 -10.47 9.35
CA LYS A 82 10.74 -11.06 8.43
C LYS A 82 9.82 -10.02 7.79
N TYR A 83 9.68 -8.85 8.42
CA TYR A 83 8.78 -7.78 8.03
C TYR A 83 9.49 -6.43 8.15
N ARG A 84 8.99 -5.43 7.43
CA ARG A 84 9.52 -4.07 7.53
C ARG A 84 9.27 -3.50 8.92
N PRO A 85 10.22 -2.71 9.48
CA PRO A 85 10.13 -2.17 10.84
C PRO A 85 9.18 -0.96 10.95
N PHE A 86 8.01 -1.04 10.34
CA PHE A 86 6.99 0.01 10.31
C PHE A 86 5.62 -0.54 10.66
N GLY A 87 4.70 0.35 11.04
CA GLY A 87 3.33 -0.02 11.39
C GLY A 87 3.26 -0.87 12.66
N PHE A 88 2.61 -2.03 12.56
CA PHE A 88 2.43 -2.97 13.67
C PHE A 88 3.76 -3.59 14.15
N TYR A 89 4.71 -3.73 13.24
CA TYR A 89 6.06 -4.24 13.50
C TYR A 89 7.09 -3.12 13.64
N ALA A 90 6.67 -1.94 14.13
CA ALA A 90 7.57 -0.81 14.26
C ALA A 90 8.72 -1.10 15.24
N MET A 91 9.95 -0.88 14.78
CA MET A 91 11.16 -1.09 15.59
C MET A 91 11.92 0.22 15.76
N LYS A 92 12.79 0.29 16.78
CA LYS A 92 13.60 1.48 17.08
C LYS A 92 14.95 1.38 16.37
N LEU A 93 15.30 2.43 15.63
CA LEU A 93 16.64 2.59 15.03
C LEU A 93 17.71 2.79 16.10
N LYS A 94 18.80 2.02 16.03
CA LYS A 94 19.94 2.14 16.93
C LYS A 94 20.95 3.17 16.40
N ASN A 95 21.40 3.01 15.15
CA ASN A 95 22.45 3.85 14.59
C ASN A 95 21.87 5.12 13.91
N LYS A 96 21.84 6.22 14.65
CA LYS A 96 21.21 7.47 14.18
C LYS A 96 22.13 8.37 13.36
N GLU A 97 23.44 8.22 13.46
CA GLU A 97 24.39 9.19 12.89
C GLU A 97 24.79 8.81 11.47
N ASP A 98 25.11 7.53 11.25
CA ASP A 98 25.58 7.03 9.94
C ASP A 98 24.51 7.15 8.84
N ILE A 99 23.23 7.03 9.21
CA ILE A 99 22.11 7.09 8.27
C ILE A 99 21.69 8.55 7.96
N LYS A 100 22.16 9.53 8.75
CA LYS A 100 21.68 10.92 8.67
C LYS A 100 22.01 11.56 7.33
N GLU A 101 23.20 11.29 6.78
CA GLU A 101 23.64 11.89 5.52
C GLU A 101 22.86 11.30 4.33
N TYR A 102 22.70 9.98 4.26
CA TYR A 102 21.87 9.32 3.24
C TYR A 102 20.43 9.82 3.26
N VAL A 103 19.83 9.96 4.45
CA VAL A 103 18.48 10.51 4.59
C VAL A 103 18.41 11.96 4.10
N LYS A 104 19.43 12.77 4.36
CA LYS A 104 19.50 14.16 3.87
C LYS A 104 19.60 14.22 2.36
N GLN A 105 20.29 13.27 1.73
CA GLN A 105 20.37 13.17 0.27
C GLN A 105 19.05 12.70 -0.36
N CYS A 106 18.28 11.83 0.32
CA CYS A 106 16.99 11.34 -0.18
C CYS A 106 15.83 12.33 0.03
N THR A 107 15.91 13.20 1.04
CA THR A 107 14.79 14.03 1.48
C THR A 107 15.00 15.50 1.18
N ALA A 108 13.98 16.14 0.61
CA ALA A 108 13.93 17.58 0.42
C ALA A 108 12.76 18.20 1.18
N ARG A 109 12.83 19.51 1.39
CA ARG A 109 11.70 20.28 1.89
C ARG A 109 10.65 20.38 0.79
N LEU A 110 9.37 20.33 1.14
CA LEU A 110 8.27 20.48 0.18
C LEU A 110 8.44 21.76 -0.66
N PRO A 111 8.32 21.68 -2.00
CA PRO A 111 8.28 22.83 -2.89
C PRO A 111 7.20 23.83 -2.48
N VAL A 112 7.43 25.10 -2.79
CA VAL A 112 6.46 26.18 -2.50
C VAL A 112 5.13 25.92 -3.21
N LEU A 113 5.18 25.46 -4.47
CA LEU A 113 4.00 25.14 -5.26
C LEU A 113 3.13 24.04 -4.63
N GLU A 114 3.76 22.96 -4.13
CA GLU A 114 3.02 21.89 -3.43
C GLU A 114 2.33 22.43 -2.17
N ARG A 115 2.97 23.34 -1.42
CA ARG A 115 2.33 23.93 -0.23
C ARG A 115 1.14 24.81 -0.59
N PHE A 116 1.21 25.57 -1.68
CA PHE A 116 0.06 26.31 -2.18
C PHE A 116 -1.07 25.38 -2.62
N SER A 117 -0.75 24.30 -3.32
CA SER A 117 -1.73 23.27 -3.67
C SER A 117 -2.40 22.68 -2.43
N LEU A 118 -1.64 22.34 -1.38
CA LEU A 118 -2.18 21.88 -0.10
C LEU A 118 -3.13 22.90 0.55
N LEU A 119 -2.80 24.20 0.50
CA LEU A 119 -3.64 25.26 1.04
C LEU A 119 -4.94 25.41 0.26
N ILE A 120 -4.87 25.43 -1.07
CA ILE A 120 -6.03 25.53 -1.96
C ILE A 120 -6.96 24.33 -1.74
N THR A 121 -6.42 23.11 -1.72
CA THR A 121 -7.24 21.92 -1.45
C THR A 121 -7.87 21.95 -0.06
N SER A 122 -7.11 22.34 0.96
CA SER A 122 -7.64 22.46 2.33
C SER A 122 -8.79 23.46 2.40
N TYR A 123 -8.66 24.59 1.70
CA TYR A 123 -9.71 25.61 1.61
C TYR A 123 -10.99 25.02 1.02
N TYR A 124 -10.93 24.34 -0.14
CA TYR A 124 -12.12 23.74 -0.76
C TYR A 124 -12.76 22.64 0.09
N ILE A 125 -11.95 21.81 0.77
CA ILE A 125 -12.47 20.82 1.72
C ILE A 125 -13.23 21.50 2.86
N ILE A 126 -12.66 22.55 3.45
CA ILE A 126 -13.30 23.29 4.55
C ILE A 126 -14.58 23.98 4.08
N VAL A 127 -14.57 24.60 2.90
CA VAL A 127 -15.77 25.22 2.30
C VAL A 127 -16.83 24.16 2.06
N GLY A 128 -16.49 23.02 1.45
CA GLY A 128 -17.45 21.93 1.21
C GLY A 128 -18.05 21.37 2.50
N VAL A 129 -17.26 21.22 3.57
CA VAL A 129 -17.77 20.82 4.89
C VAL A 129 -18.75 21.86 5.45
N LYS A 130 -18.42 23.16 5.36
CA LYS A 130 -19.29 24.25 5.82
C LYS A 130 -20.59 24.32 5.04
N GLU A 131 -20.51 24.23 3.71
CA GLU A 131 -21.68 24.19 2.83
C GLU A 131 -22.57 22.99 3.17
N GLY A 132 -21.99 21.79 3.36
CA GLY A 132 -22.78 20.61 3.71
C GLY A 132 -23.51 20.71 5.03
N ILE A 133 -22.86 21.25 6.06
CA ILE A 133 -23.51 21.51 7.35
C ILE A 133 -24.60 22.57 7.21
N SER A 134 -24.39 23.60 6.38
CA SER A 134 -25.37 24.64 6.11
C SER A 134 -26.60 24.09 5.39
N MET A 135 -26.40 23.17 4.43
CA MET A 135 -27.48 22.59 3.64
C MET A 135 -28.41 21.70 4.48
N ILE A 136 -27.89 21.01 5.50
CA ILE A 136 -28.73 20.26 6.47
C ILE A 136 -29.69 21.19 7.23
N LYS A 137 -29.28 22.44 7.47
CA LYS A 137 -30.04 23.41 8.28
C LYS A 137 -30.91 24.35 7.44
N GLY A 138 -30.75 24.34 6.12
CA GLY A 138 -31.41 25.27 5.21
C GLY A 138 -32.84 24.83 4.84
N THR A 139 -33.61 25.77 4.29
CA THR A 139 -34.81 25.47 3.49
C THR A 139 -34.41 24.75 2.20
N VAL A 140 -35.37 24.22 1.44
CA VAL A 140 -35.09 23.58 0.14
C VAL A 140 -34.35 24.57 -0.77
N VAL A 141 -33.05 24.33 -0.98
CA VAL A 141 -32.21 25.10 -1.91
C VAL A 141 -31.91 24.18 -3.10
N CYS A 142 -32.47 24.49 -4.27
CA CYS A 142 -32.26 23.76 -5.52
C CYS A 142 -30.86 23.98 -6.13
N LYS A 143 -29.85 24.26 -5.31
CA LYS A 143 -28.48 24.51 -5.76
C LYS A 143 -27.63 23.29 -5.43
N ASP A 144 -27.00 22.72 -6.44
CA ASP A 144 -25.96 21.73 -6.24
C ASP A 144 -24.82 22.31 -5.39
N TRP A 145 -24.32 21.51 -4.45
CA TRP A 145 -23.24 21.90 -3.56
C TRP A 145 -22.13 20.85 -3.55
N ALA A 146 -20.93 21.27 -3.13
CA ALA A 146 -19.71 20.51 -3.35
C ALA A 146 -19.55 19.34 -2.36
N TYR A 147 -20.28 18.24 -2.58
CA TYR A 147 -20.17 17.03 -1.78
C TYR A 147 -18.88 16.22 -2.07
N LEU A 148 -18.19 16.46 -3.19
CA LEU A 148 -16.89 15.85 -3.50
C LEU A 148 -15.77 16.27 -2.54
N PRO A 149 -15.58 17.57 -2.24
CA PRO A 149 -14.67 18.01 -1.18
C PRO A 149 -14.96 17.37 0.18
N LEU A 150 -16.24 17.18 0.52
CA LEU A 150 -16.64 16.48 1.73
C LEU A 150 -16.24 14.99 1.68
N LEU A 151 -16.44 14.32 0.53
CA LEU A 151 -15.99 12.95 0.30
C LEU A 151 -14.47 12.79 0.48
N PHE A 152 -13.70 13.82 0.12
CA PHE A 152 -12.25 13.87 0.30
C PHE A 152 -11.79 14.51 1.61
N SER A 153 -12.69 14.77 2.56
CA SER A 153 -12.34 15.35 3.86
C SER A 153 -11.33 14.52 4.65
N TRP A 154 -11.32 13.21 4.46
CA TRP A 154 -10.33 12.32 5.08
C TRP A 154 -8.88 12.66 4.68
N THR A 155 -8.67 13.29 3.52
CA THR A 155 -7.34 13.71 3.05
C THR A 155 -6.78 14.89 3.84
N LEU A 156 -7.64 15.71 4.46
CA LEU A 156 -7.27 16.90 5.23
C LEU A 156 -6.29 16.57 6.36
N PHE A 157 -6.52 15.42 7.01
CA PHE A 157 -5.67 14.89 8.07
C PHE A 157 -4.22 14.69 7.58
N SER A 158 -4.05 14.11 6.40
CA SER A 158 -2.73 13.91 5.78
C SER A 158 -2.12 15.22 5.30
N ILE A 159 -2.91 16.10 4.69
CA ILE A 159 -2.48 17.42 4.21
C ILE A 159 -1.92 18.24 5.37
N TRP A 160 -2.68 18.36 6.47
CA TRP A 160 -2.28 19.15 7.63
C TRP A 160 -0.95 18.67 8.19
N LYS A 161 -0.82 17.35 8.34
CA LYS A 161 0.42 16.73 8.79
C LYS A 161 1.58 16.98 7.81
N ARG A 162 1.35 16.84 6.51
CA ARG A 162 2.36 17.09 5.47
C ARG A 162 2.79 18.57 5.43
N GLY A 163 1.87 19.51 5.66
CA GLY A 163 2.14 20.94 5.76
C GLY A 163 3.03 21.28 6.96
N ILE A 164 2.76 20.68 8.13
CA ILE A 164 3.55 20.92 9.36
C ILE A 164 4.97 20.35 9.24
N TYR A 165 5.12 19.09 8.82
CA TYR A 165 6.43 18.44 8.79
C TYR A 165 7.24 18.81 7.55
N GLY A 166 6.59 19.10 6.41
CA GLY A 166 7.21 19.78 5.28
C GLY A 166 8.34 19.04 4.54
N PHE A 167 8.42 17.70 4.63
CA PHE A 167 9.45 16.90 3.93
C PHE A 167 8.84 15.89 2.95
N GLN A 168 9.55 15.68 1.84
CA GLN A 168 9.27 14.65 0.84
C GLN A 168 10.53 13.90 0.44
N VAL A 169 10.35 12.69 -0.08
CA VAL A 169 11.44 11.86 -0.59
C VAL A 169 11.55 12.14 -2.08
N VAL A 170 12.66 12.75 -2.51
CA VAL A 170 12.83 13.22 -3.90
C VAL A 170 13.66 12.25 -4.73
N LYS A 171 14.58 11.54 -4.08
CA LYS A 171 15.43 10.55 -4.72
C LYS A 171 15.10 9.17 -4.18
N ASP A 172 15.16 8.17 -5.05
CA ASP A 172 14.93 6.78 -4.65
C ASP A 172 15.91 6.35 -3.55
N PRO A 173 15.41 6.00 -2.35
CA PRO A 173 16.25 5.47 -1.30
C PRO A 173 16.95 4.17 -1.71
N LYS A 174 16.38 3.35 -2.60
CA LYS A 174 17.03 2.11 -3.05
C LYS A 174 18.37 2.40 -3.72
N GLU A 175 18.43 3.41 -4.58
CA GLU A 175 19.65 3.85 -5.26
C GLU A 175 20.68 4.44 -4.29
N ILE A 176 20.24 5.28 -3.36
CA ILE A 176 21.14 5.96 -2.41
C ILE A 176 21.73 5.01 -1.37
N PHE A 177 20.96 3.98 -0.99
CA PHE A 177 21.39 2.94 -0.06
C PHE A 177 22.04 1.75 -0.78
N LYS A 178 22.42 1.86 -2.06
CA LYS A 178 23.22 0.83 -2.75
C LYS A 178 24.63 0.76 -2.14
N LYS A 179 25.06 -0.48 -1.86
CA LYS A 179 26.33 -0.93 -1.24
C LYS A 179 26.40 -0.82 0.30
N ASN A 180 26.25 -1.97 0.96
CA ASN A 180 26.75 -2.33 2.29
C ASN A 180 26.30 -1.50 3.51
N ILE A 181 25.27 -0.66 3.39
CA ILE A 181 24.74 0.07 4.55
C ILE A 181 23.65 -0.76 5.21
N GLU A 182 23.99 -1.35 6.35
CA GLU A 182 23.08 -2.16 7.13
C GLU A 182 22.39 -1.31 8.19
N ILE A 183 21.06 -1.23 8.12
CA ILE A 183 20.30 -0.44 9.07
C ILE A 183 19.99 -1.28 10.30
N ILE A 184 20.69 -0.99 11.40
CA ILE A 184 20.50 -1.70 12.67
C ILE A 184 19.25 -1.19 13.40
N VAL A 185 18.34 -2.12 13.67
CA VAL A 185 17.11 -1.91 14.46
C VAL A 185 17.11 -2.83 15.67
N ASN A 186 16.61 -2.32 16.80
CA ASN A 186 16.43 -3.11 18.01
C ASN A 186 15.17 -3.96 17.90
N ASP A 187 15.22 -5.20 18.43
CA ASP A 187 14.05 -6.10 18.48
C ASP A 187 12.93 -5.63 19.42
N ASN A 188 13.12 -4.52 20.16
CA ASN A 188 12.08 -3.98 21.03
C ASN A 188 10.98 -3.30 20.19
N PRO A 189 9.76 -3.87 20.12
CA PRO A 189 8.68 -3.31 19.34
C PRO A 189 8.19 -2.00 19.97
N ILE A 190 8.01 -0.98 19.14
CA ILE A 190 7.34 0.25 19.55
C ILE A 190 5.84 -0.02 19.40
N ASN A 191 5.10 0.05 20.50
CA ASN A 191 3.65 -0.09 20.45
C ASN A 191 3.03 1.09 19.67
N LYS A 192 2.75 0.88 18.38
CA LYS A 192 2.03 1.83 17.52
C LYS A 192 0.58 1.42 17.28
N SER A 193 0.10 0.34 17.90
CA SER A 193 -1.23 -0.24 17.66
C SER A 193 -2.35 0.80 17.72
N PHE A 194 -2.36 1.64 18.76
CA PHE A 194 -3.35 2.70 18.92
C PHE A 194 -3.40 3.68 17.74
N ARG A 195 -2.23 4.10 17.20
CA ARG A 195 -2.18 5.02 16.06
C ARG A 195 -2.67 4.34 14.77
N LEU A 196 -2.33 3.07 14.57
CA LEU A 196 -2.85 2.30 13.44
C LEU A 196 -4.37 2.14 13.55
N THR A 197 -4.90 1.84 14.74
CA THR A 197 -6.34 1.71 14.98
C THR A 197 -7.07 3.02 14.69
N ILE A 198 -6.55 4.15 15.15
CA ILE A 198 -7.12 5.47 14.80
C ILE A 198 -7.08 5.70 13.28
N THR A 199 -5.98 5.33 12.62
CA THR A 199 -5.83 5.51 11.17
C THR A 199 -6.89 4.73 10.40
N VAL A 200 -7.13 3.46 10.76
CA VAL A 200 -8.17 2.65 10.11
C VAL A 200 -9.57 3.20 10.41
N LEU A 201 -9.84 3.63 11.64
CA LEU A 201 -11.12 4.24 12.00
C LEU A 201 -11.38 5.52 11.19
N ILE A 202 -10.38 6.41 11.04
CA ILE A 202 -10.51 7.62 10.22
C ILE A 202 -10.76 7.26 8.75
N SER A 203 -10.00 6.30 8.21
CA SER A 203 -10.13 5.89 6.80
C SER A 203 -11.49 5.30 6.45
N ILE A 204 -12.17 4.70 7.43
CA ILE A 204 -13.50 4.12 7.27
C ILE A 204 -14.55 5.18 7.58
N LEU A 205 -14.56 5.75 8.78
CA LEU A 205 -15.66 6.56 9.29
C LEU A 205 -15.82 7.92 8.59
N VAL A 206 -14.71 8.60 8.25
CA VAL A 206 -14.79 9.96 7.70
C VAL A 206 -15.50 10.00 6.34
N PRO A 207 -15.20 9.10 5.38
CA PRO A 207 -16.00 9.01 4.16
C PRO A 207 -17.50 8.80 4.40
N TRP A 208 -17.89 7.97 5.38
CA TRP A 208 -19.31 7.70 5.69
C TRP A 208 -20.06 8.93 6.22
N VAL A 209 -19.38 9.88 6.86
CA VAL A 209 -20.00 11.15 7.26
C VAL A 209 -20.58 11.87 6.04
N THR A 210 -19.91 11.77 4.87
CA THR A 210 -20.41 12.32 3.61
C THR A 210 -21.74 11.69 3.20
N VAL A 211 -21.87 10.37 3.31
CA VAL A 211 -23.11 9.64 2.99
C VAL A 211 -24.26 10.14 3.86
N VAL A 212 -24.02 10.29 5.16
CA VAL A 212 -25.03 10.79 6.11
C VAL A 212 -25.43 12.21 5.78
N ILE A 213 -24.48 13.11 5.50
CA ILE A 213 -24.76 14.51 5.16
C ILE A 213 -25.57 14.60 3.86
N VAL A 214 -25.17 13.87 2.81
CA VAL A 214 -25.87 13.85 1.52
C VAL A 214 -27.27 13.27 1.66
N TYR A 215 -27.44 12.20 2.45
CA TYR A 215 -28.74 11.60 2.73
C TYR A 215 -29.69 12.56 3.44
N LEU A 216 -29.18 13.39 4.36
CA LEU A 216 -29.97 14.36 5.12
C LEU A 216 -30.19 15.69 4.40
N THR A 217 -29.61 15.90 3.22
CA THR A 217 -29.70 17.19 2.51
C THR A 217 -31.02 17.30 1.73
N PRO A 218 -31.83 18.36 1.96
CA PRO A 218 -33.05 18.61 1.21
C PRO A 218 -32.80 19.16 -0.22
N PRO A 219 -33.77 19.05 -1.14
CA PRO A 219 -35.08 18.41 -0.94
C PRO A 219 -34.96 16.90 -0.71
N VAL A 220 -35.98 16.32 -0.07
CA VAL A 220 -36.07 14.90 0.33
C VAL A 220 -35.82 13.99 -0.88
N GLY A 221 -34.55 13.72 -1.22
CA GLY A 221 -34.29 13.09 -2.51
C GLY A 221 -32.88 13.07 -3.07
N TYR A 222 -31.85 13.73 -2.50
CA TYR A 222 -30.47 13.35 -2.88
C TYR A 222 -30.10 11.93 -2.41
N PHE A 223 -31.06 11.12 -1.96
CA PHE A 223 -30.99 9.70 -1.75
C PHE A 223 -30.30 8.94 -2.91
N CYS A 224 -30.57 9.31 -4.17
CA CYS A 224 -29.93 8.64 -5.30
C CYS A 224 -28.43 8.95 -5.37
N ARG A 225 -28.05 10.18 -5.01
CA ARG A 225 -26.65 10.57 -4.86
C ARG A 225 -26.01 9.91 -3.63
N SER A 226 -26.73 9.78 -2.52
CA SER A 226 -26.21 9.09 -1.33
C SER A 226 -26.02 7.59 -1.58
N LYS A 227 -26.89 6.93 -2.36
CA LYS A 227 -26.69 5.55 -2.86
C LYS A 227 -25.39 5.42 -3.65
N TYR A 228 -25.14 6.36 -4.56
CA TYR A 228 -23.91 6.36 -5.35
C TYR A 228 -22.66 6.55 -4.48
N VAL A 229 -22.67 7.54 -3.59
CA VAL A 229 -21.57 7.79 -2.64
C VAL A 229 -21.36 6.59 -1.71
N THR A 230 -22.44 5.90 -1.33
CA THR A 230 -22.37 4.67 -0.53
C THR A 230 -21.53 3.60 -1.21
N ILE A 231 -21.64 3.42 -2.53
CA ILE A 231 -20.83 2.45 -3.28
C ILE A 231 -19.33 2.78 -3.14
N ILE A 232 -18.94 4.04 -3.31
CA ILE A 232 -17.55 4.49 -3.14
C ILE A 232 -17.07 4.23 -1.71
N CYS A 233 -17.86 4.64 -0.71
CA CYS A 233 -17.53 4.46 0.70
C CYS A 233 -17.44 2.98 1.10
N SER A 234 -18.26 2.10 0.51
CA SER A 234 -18.18 0.66 0.72
C SER A 234 -16.88 0.08 0.19
N ILE A 235 -16.45 0.46 -1.03
CA ILE A 235 -15.16 0.04 -1.60
C ILE A 235 -14.01 0.48 -0.70
N TRP A 236 -13.99 1.75 -0.29
CA TRP A 236 -12.96 2.29 0.60
C TRP A 236 -12.94 1.61 1.97
N SER A 237 -14.10 1.31 2.54
CA SER A 237 -14.20 0.66 3.85
C SER A 237 -13.67 -0.76 3.80
N PHE A 238 -14.08 -1.52 2.78
CA PHE A 238 -13.62 -2.88 2.57
C PHE A 238 -12.10 -2.92 2.35
N ASN A 239 -11.58 -2.06 1.46
CA ASN A 239 -10.15 -2.01 1.18
C ASN A 239 -9.32 -1.55 2.38
N SER A 240 -9.81 -0.56 3.13
CA SER A 240 -9.13 -0.07 4.35
C SER A 240 -9.07 -1.13 5.44
N ALA A 241 -10.16 -1.88 5.65
CA ALA A 241 -10.17 -3.01 6.57
C ALA A 241 -9.21 -4.12 6.11
N LEU A 242 -9.23 -4.47 4.82
CA LEU A 242 -8.34 -5.48 4.24
C LEU A 242 -6.86 -5.09 4.36
N ALA A 243 -6.52 -3.83 4.10
CA ALA A 243 -5.17 -3.29 4.25
C ALA A 243 -4.72 -3.31 5.72
N PHE A 244 -5.60 -2.97 6.65
CA PHE A 244 -5.29 -3.07 8.08
C PHE A 244 -4.97 -4.51 8.51
N PHE A 245 -5.77 -5.51 8.10
CA PHE A 245 -5.47 -6.93 8.36
C PHE A 245 -4.14 -7.36 7.74
N TYR A 246 -3.78 -6.80 6.59
CA TYR A 246 -2.52 -7.08 5.94
C TYR A 246 -1.33 -6.49 6.72
N HIS A 247 -1.44 -5.25 7.19
CA HIS A 247 -0.43 -4.65 8.07
C HIS A 247 -0.24 -5.41 9.39
N ILE A 248 -1.31 -6.02 9.94
CA ILE A 248 -1.20 -6.92 11.10
C ILE A 248 -0.42 -8.20 10.73
N LYS A 249 -0.61 -8.75 9.52
CA LYS A 249 0.10 -9.95 9.04
C LYS A 249 1.57 -9.71 8.69
N GLY A 250 1.92 -8.45 8.45
CA GLY A 250 3.28 -7.99 8.19
C GLY A 250 3.62 -7.95 6.71
N GLU A 251 4.20 -6.82 6.29
CA GLU A 251 4.62 -6.53 4.93
C GLU A 251 6.15 -6.63 4.82
N SER A 252 6.67 -7.25 3.76
CA SER A 252 8.12 -7.33 3.48
C SER A 252 8.59 -6.29 2.46
N ASP A 253 7.73 -5.89 1.53
CA ASP A 253 7.99 -4.91 0.47
C ASP A 253 6.79 -3.96 0.29
N LEU A 254 6.97 -2.87 -0.44
CA LEU A 254 5.95 -1.87 -0.79
C LEU A 254 5.43 -1.98 -2.21
N ILE A 255 6.31 -2.35 -3.13
CA ILE A 255 6.04 -2.37 -4.57
C ILE A 255 6.37 -3.77 -5.07
N MET A 256 5.66 -4.16 -6.13
CA MET A 256 6.05 -5.30 -6.92
C MET A 256 7.39 -4.96 -7.58
N SER A 257 8.52 -5.25 -6.94
CA SER A 257 9.74 -5.37 -7.70
C SER A 257 9.50 -6.49 -8.73
N GLU A 258 9.68 -6.16 -10.00
CA GLU A 258 10.08 -7.14 -11.01
C GLU A 258 11.45 -7.67 -10.60
N GLU A 259 11.44 -8.51 -9.57
CA GLU A 259 12.59 -9.31 -9.15
C GLU A 259 12.37 -10.72 -9.71
N SER A 260 12.06 -10.77 -11.01
CA SER A 260 12.17 -11.96 -11.84
C SER A 260 13.15 -11.60 -12.92
N ASP A 261 14.44 -11.75 -12.62
CA ASP A 261 15.50 -11.94 -13.63
C ASP A 261 16.85 -12.36 -13.00
N SER A 262 16.98 -12.43 -11.67
CA SER A 262 18.26 -12.82 -11.03
C SER A 262 18.29 -14.21 -10.37
N GLU A 263 17.21 -15.00 -10.42
CA GLU A 263 17.17 -16.34 -9.80
C GLU A 263 17.38 -17.50 -10.79
N PHE A 264 17.75 -17.24 -12.06
CA PHE A 264 17.91 -18.27 -13.10
C PHE A 264 19.33 -18.42 -13.68
N VAL A 265 20.36 -17.80 -13.09
CA VAL A 265 21.76 -18.02 -13.52
C VAL A 265 22.61 -18.41 -12.33
N SER A 266 22.44 -19.64 -11.82
CA SER A 266 23.40 -20.32 -10.95
C SER A 266 23.00 -21.80 -10.74
N GLU A 267 22.89 -22.60 -11.79
CA GLU A 267 23.02 -24.08 -11.67
C GLU A 267 23.06 -24.70 -13.07
N GLU A 268 24.22 -24.65 -13.72
CA GLU A 268 24.67 -25.72 -14.62
C GLU A 268 26.14 -25.49 -14.97
N ILE A 269 26.91 -26.60 -14.94
CA ILE A 269 28.31 -26.80 -15.34
C ILE A 269 29.36 -26.75 -14.20
N GLU A 270 29.30 -27.77 -13.35
CA GLU A 270 30.41 -28.63 -12.88
C GLU A 270 29.72 -29.96 -12.53
N GLU A 271 30.09 -31.17 -12.93
CA GLU A 271 31.16 -31.81 -13.68
C GLU A 271 30.51 -33.07 -14.28
N SER A 272 30.87 -33.50 -15.49
CA SER A 272 30.54 -34.85 -15.97
C SER A 272 31.79 -35.57 -16.45
N GLY A 273 32.25 -36.50 -15.62
CA GLY A 273 32.62 -37.86 -16.05
C GLY A 273 34.02 -38.06 -16.65
N PRO A 274 34.83 -39.00 -16.11
CA PRO A 274 36.17 -39.29 -16.60
C PRO A 274 36.15 -40.26 -17.78
N GLU A 275 37.12 -40.13 -18.70
CA GLU A 275 37.41 -41.14 -19.70
C GLU A 275 38.91 -41.54 -19.68
N LYS A 276 39.08 -42.87 -19.74
CA LYS A 276 40.23 -43.80 -19.65
C LYS A 276 41.51 -43.34 -20.40
N THR A 277 42.74 -43.81 -20.15
CA THR A 277 43.23 -45.21 -20.15
C THR A 277 44.74 -45.26 -19.78
N GLU A 278 45.25 -46.48 -19.52
CA GLU A 278 46.65 -46.98 -19.42
C GLU A 278 47.08 -47.36 -17.99
N ILE A 279 46.90 -48.63 -17.57
CA ILE A 279 47.74 -49.85 -17.77
C ILE A 279 49.08 -49.74 -17.05
N VAL A 280 49.33 -50.66 -16.10
CA VAL A 280 50.53 -51.52 -15.95
C VAL A 280 50.40 -52.33 -14.64
N THR A 281 50.39 -53.67 -14.80
CA THR A 281 50.81 -54.82 -13.95
C THR A 281 50.75 -54.74 -12.41
N GLU A 282 50.43 -55.79 -11.65
CA GLU A 282 50.96 -57.17 -11.68
C GLU A 282 50.17 -58.04 -10.65
N GLU A 283 50.08 -59.36 -10.91
CA GLU A 283 49.99 -60.56 -10.03
C GLU A 283 49.34 -60.46 -8.60
N SER A 284 48.54 -61.39 -8.06
CA SER A 284 48.48 -62.86 -8.19
C SER A 284 47.17 -63.41 -7.56
N ASP A 285 46.45 -64.23 -8.32
CA ASP A 285 45.83 -65.55 -8.07
C ASP A 285 45.75 -66.21 -6.65
N PRO A 286 44.97 -67.30 -6.45
CA PRO A 286 43.60 -67.24 -5.89
C PRO A 286 43.37 -68.22 -4.71
N GLU A 287 42.28 -68.09 -3.94
CA GLU A 287 41.70 -69.30 -3.34
C GLU A 287 40.20 -69.23 -3.05
N LYS A 288 39.58 -70.36 -3.37
CA LYS A 288 38.17 -70.74 -3.31
C LYS A 288 37.70 -70.88 -1.85
N THR A 289 36.40 -70.79 -1.62
CA THR A 289 35.53 -71.97 -1.34
C THR A 289 34.15 -71.49 -0.85
N GLU A 290 33.12 -72.02 -1.50
CA GLU A 290 31.70 -71.96 -1.14
C GLU A 290 31.46 -72.63 0.23
N VAL A 291 30.68 -72.03 1.12
CA VAL A 291 29.67 -72.77 1.91
C VAL A 291 28.49 -71.84 2.24
N GLU A 292 27.33 -72.30 1.80
CA GLU A 292 25.97 -71.86 2.01
C GLU A 292 25.52 -71.98 3.49
N SER A 293 24.89 -70.95 4.05
CA SER A 293 23.77 -71.10 5.01
C SER A 293 23.22 -69.74 5.46
N GLU A 294 22.03 -69.44 4.94
CA GLU A 294 20.85 -68.99 5.68
C GLU A 294 21.03 -67.83 6.70
N LYS A 295 20.70 -66.60 6.29
CA LYS A 295 20.35 -65.55 7.25
C LYS A 295 19.40 -64.48 6.69
N ARG A 296 18.16 -64.57 7.17
CA ARG A 296 17.14 -63.50 7.37
C ARG A 296 17.34 -62.18 6.63
N GLU A 297 16.42 -61.90 5.70
CA GLU A 297 16.07 -60.53 5.32
C GLU A 297 15.56 -59.73 6.53
N PRO A 298 16.01 -58.49 6.68
CA PRO A 298 15.09 -57.43 7.08
C PRO A 298 14.99 -56.35 5.99
N ALA A 299 13.76 -55.89 5.79
CA ALA A 299 13.36 -54.82 4.91
C ALA A 299 14.32 -53.61 4.98
N LYS A 300 14.80 -53.18 3.80
CA LYS A 300 15.49 -51.89 3.63
C LYS A 300 14.50 -50.75 3.90
N THR A 301 14.56 -50.18 5.10
CA THR A 301 13.97 -48.87 5.37
C THR A 301 14.82 -47.82 4.65
N GLU A 302 14.32 -47.32 3.54
CA GLU A 302 14.83 -46.14 2.85
C GLU A 302 14.79 -44.95 3.83
N LYS A 303 15.95 -44.59 4.40
CA LYS A 303 16.13 -43.36 5.18
C LYS A 303 15.97 -42.18 4.24
N ARG A 304 14.75 -41.67 4.12
CA ARG A 304 14.45 -40.39 3.49
C ARG A 304 14.89 -39.28 4.46
N ASP A 305 15.96 -38.57 4.12
CA ASP A 305 16.48 -37.44 4.91
C ASP A 305 15.37 -36.43 5.26
N PRO A 306 15.03 -36.25 6.54
CA PRO A 306 13.99 -35.31 6.96
C PRO A 306 14.40 -33.84 6.83
N GLU A 307 15.69 -33.56 6.55
CA GLU A 307 16.23 -32.21 6.57
C GLU A 307 15.98 -31.42 5.26
N LYS A 308 15.93 -32.09 4.11
CA LYS A 308 15.66 -31.43 2.81
C LYS A 308 14.17 -31.14 2.57
N THR A 309 13.26 -31.89 3.19
CA THR A 309 11.80 -31.70 3.01
C THR A 309 11.21 -30.56 3.85
N GLY A 310 11.86 -30.17 4.95
CA GLY A 310 11.48 -29.00 5.76
C GLY A 310 11.75 -27.67 5.05
N LYS A 311 12.90 -27.55 4.38
CA LYS A 311 13.32 -26.33 3.66
C LYS A 311 12.42 -26.05 2.44
N PHE A 312 12.08 -27.08 1.66
CA PHE A 312 11.17 -26.97 0.51
C PHE A 312 9.71 -26.63 0.89
N LYS A 313 9.20 -27.15 2.01
CA LYS A 313 7.86 -26.75 2.52
C LYS A 313 7.83 -25.28 2.97
N GLY A 314 8.92 -24.79 3.55
CA GLY A 314 9.10 -23.38 3.92
C GLY A 314 9.08 -22.46 2.71
N ILE A 315 9.87 -22.79 1.68
CA ILE A 315 9.96 -22.03 0.42
C ILE A 315 8.62 -22.02 -0.31
N ARG A 316 7.90 -23.16 -0.39
CA ARG A 316 6.58 -23.22 -1.05
C ARG A 316 5.50 -22.42 -0.30
N LYS A 317 5.55 -22.37 1.03
CA LYS A 317 4.67 -21.50 1.84
C LYS A 317 5.05 -20.03 1.71
N PHE A 318 6.35 -19.73 1.62
CA PHE A 318 6.87 -18.38 1.43
C PHE A 318 6.49 -17.82 0.05
N ALA A 319 6.69 -18.59 -1.03
CA ALA A 319 6.27 -18.24 -2.38
C ALA A 319 4.75 -18.04 -2.50
N LYS A 320 3.94 -18.91 -1.86
CA LYS A 320 2.48 -18.71 -1.78
C LYS A 320 2.10 -17.45 -1.00
N LYS A 321 2.81 -17.13 0.08
CA LYS A 321 2.58 -15.90 0.88
C LYS A 321 2.96 -14.66 0.08
N PHE A 322 4.09 -14.68 -0.63
CA PHE A 322 4.60 -13.59 -1.46
C PHE A 322 3.69 -13.30 -2.66
N LYS A 323 3.26 -14.35 -3.38
CA LYS A 323 2.28 -14.24 -4.48
C LYS A 323 0.96 -13.60 -4.03
N ARG A 324 0.53 -13.87 -2.80
CA ARG A 324 -0.70 -13.30 -2.22
C ARG A 324 -0.59 -11.80 -1.92
N MET A 325 0.59 -11.27 -1.58
CA MET A 325 0.78 -9.83 -1.33
C MET A 325 0.74 -9.03 -2.62
N ARG A 326 1.33 -9.57 -3.69
CA ARG A 326 1.32 -8.99 -5.03
C ARG A 326 -0.11 -8.80 -5.55
N CYS A 327 -0.97 -9.81 -5.39
CA CYS A 327 -2.39 -9.71 -5.75
C CYS A 327 -3.14 -8.58 -5.02
N LEU A 328 -2.78 -8.28 -3.76
CA LEU A 328 -3.46 -7.24 -2.98
C LEU A 328 -3.10 -5.82 -3.45
N HIS A 329 -1.83 -5.57 -3.78
CA HIS A 329 -1.44 -4.27 -4.33
C HIS A 329 -2.10 -4.01 -5.68
N ILE A 330 -2.17 -5.03 -6.55
CA ILE A 330 -2.91 -4.98 -7.81
C ILE A 330 -4.40 -4.71 -7.51
N TRP A 331 -5.00 -5.44 -6.56
CA TRP A 331 -6.41 -5.25 -6.17
C TRP A 331 -6.71 -3.81 -5.72
N PHE A 332 -5.87 -3.23 -4.85
CA PHE A 332 -6.06 -1.85 -4.39
C PHE A 332 -5.87 -0.84 -5.52
N SER A 333 -4.90 -1.05 -6.41
CA SER A 333 -4.69 -0.19 -7.58
C SER A 333 -5.89 -0.25 -8.54
N MET A 334 -6.38 -1.45 -8.87
CA MET A 334 -7.58 -1.65 -9.69
C MET A 334 -8.82 -1.05 -9.05
N SER A 335 -8.99 -1.21 -7.73
CA SER A 335 -10.06 -0.55 -6.98
C SER A 335 -9.96 0.97 -7.08
N GLY A 336 -8.74 1.51 -7.03
CA GLY A 336 -8.49 2.93 -7.23
C GLY A 336 -8.91 3.42 -8.61
N LEU A 337 -8.61 2.66 -9.67
CA LEU A 337 -9.06 2.98 -11.02
C LEU A 337 -10.60 2.99 -11.09
N ILE A 338 -11.27 1.98 -10.53
CA ILE A 338 -12.73 1.90 -10.47
C ILE A 338 -13.30 3.11 -9.71
N VAL A 339 -12.79 3.43 -8.53
CA VAL A 339 -13.23 4.60 -7.76
C VAL A 339 -12.97 5.89 -8.54
N THR A 340 -11.91 5.96 -9.36
CA THR A 340 -11.60 7.17 -10.16
C THR A 340 -12.67 7.40 -11.19
N ILE A 341 -13.04 6.34 -11.90
CA ILE A 341 -14.13 6.35 -12.86
C ILE A 341 -15.44 6.74 -12.14
N LEU A 342 -15.72 6.15 -10.97
CA LEU A 342 -16.92 6.48 -10.20
C LEU A 342 -16.96 7.94 -9.75
N VAL A 343 -15.85 8.50 -9.28
CA VAL A 343 -15.75 9.91 -8.86
C VAL A 343 -15.87 10.85 -10.06
N LEU A 344 -15.32 10.49 -11.22
CA LEU A 344 -15.47 11.26 -12.45
C LEU A 344 -16.93 11.27 -12.92
N PHE A 345 -17.60 10.12 -12.95
CA PHE A 345 -19.02 10.05 -13.26
C PHE A 345 -19.85 10.86 -12.27
N LEU A 346 -19.54 10.76 -10.99
CA LEU A 346 -20.19 11.55 -9.96
C LEU A 346 -20.04 13.05 -10.23
N GLY A 347 -18.83 13.50 -10.56
CA GLY A 347 -18.54 14.88 -10.95
C GLY A 347 -19.31 15.33 -12.19
N ILE A 348 -19.37 14.51 -13.24
CA ILE A 348 -20.09 14.81 -14.48
C ILE A 348 -21.59 14.86 -14.23
N PHE A 349 -22.14 13.92 -13.46
CA PHE A 349 -23.58 13.79 -13.22
C PHE A 349 -24.11 14.80 -12.20
N THR A 350 -23.24 15.49 -11.43
CA THR A 350 -23.67 16.52 -10.47
C THR A 350 -24.73 17.46 -11.05
N GLY A 351 -24.51 17.99 -12.26
CA GLY A 351 -25.36 19.00 -12.88
C GLY A 351 -26.49 18.49 -13.79
N TYR A 352 -26.75 17.18 -13.85
CA TYR A 352 -27.74 16.60 -14.77
C TYR A 352 -28.73 15.70 -14.02
N ASN A 353 -29.82 16.26 -13.50
CA ASN A 353 -30.85 15.50 -12.77
C ASN A 353 -31.51 14.39 -13.59
N THR A 354 -31.70 14.60 -14.90
CA THR A 354 -32.27 13.59 -15.80
C THR A 354 -31.46 12.29 -15.82
N LEU A 355 -30.13 12.38 -15.78
CA LEU A 355 -29.26 11.19 -15.72
C LEU A 355 -29.42 10.42 -14.41
N TRP A 356 -29.71 11.10 -13.30
CA TRP A 356 -30.00 10.43 -12.03
C TRP A 356 -31.34 9.68 -12.08
N VAL A 357 -32.35 10.24 -12.75
CA VAL A 357 -33.64 9.58 -12.99
C VAL A 357 -33.47 8.36 -13.90
N ASP A 358 -32.71 8.48 -14.99
CA ASP A 358 -32.46 7.35 -15.90
C ASP A 358 -31.73 6.18 -15.20
N LEU A 359 -30.80 6.47 -14.30
CA LEU A 359 -29.98 5.45 -13.61
C LEU A 359 -30.66 4.82 -12.40
N PHE A 360 -31.47 5.59 -11.67
CA PHE A 360 -32.00 5.19 -10.36
C PHE A 360 -33.54 5.26 -10.25
N GLY A 361 -34.22 5.67 -11.33
CA GLY A 361 -35.68 5.73 -11.49
C GLY A 361 -36.31 7.06 -11.06
N ASP A 362 -37.63 7.16 -11.26
CA ASP A 362 -38.44 8.35 -10.99
C ASP A 362 -38.41 8.82 -9.53
N ALA A 363 -38.00 7.96 -8.61
CA ALA A 363 -37.77 8.33 -7.20
C ALA A 363 -36.64 9.38 -7.04
N CYS A 364 -35.86 9.63 -8.09
CA CYS A 364 -34.81 10.64 -8.13
C CYS A 364 -35.24 11.93 -8.84
N ASP A 365 -36.50 12.03 -9.28
CA ASP A 365 -37.00 13.19 -9.98
C ASP A 365 -37.26 14.35 -9.01
N LEU A 366 -36.55 15.45 -9.22
CA LEU A 366 -36.64 16.67 -8.42
C LEU A 366 -37.61 17.70 -9.02
N SER A 367 -38.24 17.39 -10.17
CA SER A 367 -39.23 18.26 -10.83
C SER A 367 -40.39 18.62 -9.91
N SER A 368 -40.83 17.67 -9.08
CA SER A 368 -41.93 17.82 -8.13
C SER A 368 -41.68 18.86 -7.04
N VAL A 369 -40.42 19.23 -6.80
CA VAL A 369 -40.02 20.19 -5.76
C VAL A 369 -39.55 21.53 -6.36
N GLY A 370 -39.74 21.73 -7.67
CA GLY A 370 -39.41 22.97 -8.37
C GLY A 370 -37.91 23.19 -8.59
N CYS A 371 -37.10 22.13 -8.48
CA CYS A 371 -35.68 22.18 -8.78
C CYS A 371 -35.45 21.70 -10.23
N TYR A 372 -35.21 22.64 -11.14
CA TYR A 372 -34.91 22.39 -12.56
C TYR A 372 -33.42 22.40 -12.85
#